data_AF-A0A9D7BBM5-F1
#
_entry.id   AF-A0A9D7BBM5-F1
#
_cell.length_a   1.000
_cell.length_b   1.000
_cell.length_c   1.000
_cell.angle_alpha   90.00
_cell.angle_beta   90.00
_cell.angle_gamma   90.00
#
_symmetry.space_group_name_H-M   'P 1'
#
loop_
_entity.id
_entity.type
_entity.pdbx_description
1 polymer ?
#
loop_
_entity_poly.entity_id
_entity_poly.type
_entity_poly.pdbx_seq_one_letter_code
_entity_poly.pdbx_strand_id
1 'polypeptide(L)'
;MTSVSSAGDVNGDGFSDVIVGCSEEYNGSGGGPGTPQGSAAVFHGGAGGLSVLPNWSRTNNNNSYGSDVSCAGDVNGDGFSEILISGLQFGTGQANEGRVELYSGGLSGLSTIASWSFETDQASATLGSAESAGDVNGDGFSDVIVGSPLYDNGHLDEGRMWMFTGSPSGLRPQVLMVVSEISQALPLSGSLLPLPVM
;
A
#
# COMPACT_ATOMS: atom_id res chain seq x y z
N MET A 1 -7.91 2.04 -14.19
CA MET A 1 -8.35 3.20 -13.39
C MET A 1 -7.15 4.05 -13.01
N THR A 2 -7.37 5.33 -12.64
CA THR A 2 -6.30 6.20 -12.11
C THR A 2 -6.61 6.55 -10.66
N SER A 3 -5.66 6.33 -9.75
CA SER A 3 -5.72 6.75 -8.34
C SER A 3 -4.74 7.90 -8.11
N VAL A 4 -5.07 8.82 -7.20
CA VAL A 4 -4.21 9.97 -6.86
C VAL A 4 -4.30 10.24 -5.37
N SER A 5 -3.15 10.53 -4.76
CA SER A 5 -3.06 10.92 -3.35
C SER A 5 -1.91 11.92 -3.16
N SER A 6 -1.91 12.60 -2.02
CA SER A 6 -0.65 13.12 -1.46
C SER A 6 0.30 11.95 -1.24
N ALA A 7 1.59 12.15 -1.49
CA ALA A 7 2.66 11.22 -1.14
C ALA A 7 3.33 11.59 0.20
N GLY A 8 2.90 12.67 0.86
CA GLY A 8 3.68 13.27 1.96
C GLY A 8 4.94 13.96 1.43
N ASP A 9 5.88 14.28 2.30
CA ASP A 9 7.18 14.83 1.90
C ASP A 9 8.18 13.67 1.76
N VAL A 10 8.29 13.12 0.54
CA VAL A 10 9.10 11.90 0.31
C VAL A 10 10.58 12.21 0.10
N ASN A 11 10.93 13.49 -0.09
CA ASN A 11 12.27 13.95 -0.40
C ASN A 11 12.88 14.86 0.69
N GLY A 12 12.10 15.24 1.71
CA GLY A 12 12.49 16.04 2.86
C GLY A 12 12.72 17.52 2.56
N ASP A 13 12.09 18.08 1.53
CA ASP A 13 12.25 19.48 1.14
C ASP A 13 11.27 20.43 1.84
N GLY A 14 10.38 19.89 2.68
CA GLY A 14 9.38 20.61 3.45
C GLY A 14 8.06 20.85 2.70
N PHE A 15 7.90 20.30 1.50
CA PHE A 15 6.67 20.36 0.72
C PHE A 15 6.07 18.96 0.54
N SER A 16 4.73 18.88 0.52
CA SER A 16 4.08 17.61 0.17
C SER A 16 4.14 17.36 -1.33
N ASP A 17 4.42 16.10 -1.66
CA ASP A 17 4.51 15.53 -2.99
C ASP A 17 3.19 14.85 -3.39
N VAL A 18 3.07 14.44 -4.66
CA VAL A 18 1.86 13.80 -5.19
C VAL A 18 2.23 12.46 -5.82
N ILE A 19 1.44 11.42 -5.50
CA ILE A 19 1.50 10.12 -6.16
C ILE A 19 0.28 9.91 -7.06
N VAL A 20 0.52 9.37 -8.25
CA VAL A 20 -0.50 8.97 -9.21
C VAL A 20 -0.30 7.51 -9.58
N GLY A 21 -1.32 6.69 -9.37
CA GLY A 21 -1.41 5.32 -9.84
C GLY A 21 -2.20 5.25 -11.14
N CYS A 22 -1.77 4.39 -12.06
CA CYS A 22 -2.46 4.09 -13.29
C CYS A 22 -2.49 2.57 -13.49
N SER A 23 -3.64 1.97 -13.15
CA SER A 23 -3.92 0.59 -13.53
C SER A 23 -4.45 0.57 -14.96
N GLU A 24 -3.78 -0.20 -15.82
CA GLU A 24 -4.30 -0.52 -17.14
C GLU A 24 -5.31 -1.66 -17.01
N GLU A 25 -6.56 -1.32 -16.72
CA GLU A 25 -7.63 -2.31 -16.84
C GLU A 25 -7.75 -2.75 -18.30
N TYR A 26 -7.49 -4.02 -18.53
CA TYR A 26 -7.70 -4.69 -19.79
C TYR A 26 -9.20 -4.60 -20.18
N ASN A 27 -9.57 -3.57 -20.94
CA ASN A 27 -10.83 -3.54 -21.67
C ASN A 27 -10.54 -3.87 -23.13
N GLY A 28 -10.74 -5.14 -23.48
CA GLY A 28 -10.27 -5.78 -24.70
C GLY A 28 -10.35 -4.91 -25.96
N SER A 29 -9.20 -4.56 -26.51
CA SER A 29 -8.93 -4.59 -27.95
C SER A 29 -7.46 -4.24 -28.25
N GLY A 30 -6.76 -5.14 -28.94
CA GLY A 30 -5.54 -4.80 -29.69
C GLY A 30 -4.22 -5.06 -29.00
N GLY A 31 -3.81 -6.33 -28.93
CA GLY A 31 -2.43 -6.72 -28.63
C GLY A 31 -1.45 -6.17 -29.67
N GLY A 32 -0.57 -5.28 -29.22
CA GLY A 32 0.76 -5.07 -29.78
C GLY A 32 1.83 -5.49 -28.75
N PRO A 33 3.08 -5.74 -29.16
CA PRO A 33 4.12 -6.16 -28.24
C PRO A 33 4.49 -5.02 -27.29
N GLY A 34 4.18 -5.19 -26.00
CA GLY A 34 4.20 -4.19 -24.94
C GLY A 34 3.03 -4.49 -24.00
N THR A 35 3.17 -5.51 -23.16
CA THR A 35 2.11 -5.99 -22.25
C THR A 35 1.59 -4.83 -21.40
N PRO A 36 0.28 -4.70 -21.17
CA PRO A 36 -0.27 -3.69 -20.25
C PRO A 36 0.46 -3.76 -18.92
N GLN A 37 1.10 -2.68 -18.52
CA GLN A 37 1.83 -2.58 -17.25
C GLN A 37 1.07 -1.59 -16.37
N GLY A 38 0.69 -2.03 -15.18
CA GLY A 38 0.24 -1.10 -14.16
C GLY A 38 1.43 -0.23 -13.73
N SER A 39 1.16 1.02 -13.37
CA SER A 39 2.21 1.99 -13.08
C SER A 39 1.86 2.93 -11.94
N ALA A 40 2.88 3.52 -11.35
CA ALA A 40 2.75 4.63 -10.41
C ALA A 40 3.87 5.65 -10.66
N ALA A 41 3.58 6.91 -10.39
CA ALA A 41 4.54 8.00 -10.54
C ALA A 41 4.38 9.02 -9.40
N VAL A 42 5.50 9.59 -8.95
CA VAL A 42 5.55 10.64 -7.95
C VAL A 42 6.11 11.92 -8.54
N PHE A 43 5.47 13.03 -8.22
CA PHE A 43 5.83 14.38 -8.61
C PHE A 43 6.11 15.17 -7.35
N HIS A 44 7.31 15.74 -7.24
CA HIS A 44 7.68 16.51 -6.07
C HIS A 44 6.95 17.86 -6.06
N GLY A 45 6.45 18.24 -4.89
CA GLY A 45 5.99 19.57 -4.58
C GLY A 45 7.15 20.55 -4.45
N GLY A 46 6.81 21.82 -4.19
CA GLY A 46 7.82 22.85 -4.00
C GLY A 46 7.23 24.25 -3.99
N ALA A 47 8.03 25.25 -3.62
CA ALA A 47 7.63 26.65 -3.59
C ALA A 47 7.13 27.17 -4.97
N GLY A 48 7.58 26.55 -6.06
CA GLY A 48 7.14 26.84 -7.43
C GLY A 48 5.92 26.05 -7.90
N GLY A 49 5.35 25.19 -7.05
CA GLY A 49 4.32 24.22 -7.40
C GLY A 49 4.89 22.83 -7.71
N LEU A 50 4.04 21.99 -8.29
CA LEU A 50 4.36 20.59 -8.61
C LEU A 50 5.34 20.48 -9.78
N SER A 51 6.26 19.51 -9.70
CA SER A 51 7.15 19.15 -10.79
C SER A 51 6.38 18.75 -12.05
N VAL A 52 6.87 19.17 -13.23
CA VAL A 52 6.22 18.90 -14.52
C VAL A 52 6.56 17.52 -15.11
N LEU A 53 7.58 16.87 -14.56
CA LEU A 53 7.97 15.50 -14.88
C LEU A 53 7.99 14.68 -13.59
N PRO A 54 7.71 13.37 -13.66
CA PRO A 54 7.80 12.52 -12.48
C PRO A 54 9.24 12.44 -11.99
N ASN A 55 9.43 12.62 -10.70
CA ASN A 55 10.72 12.49 -10.02
C ASN A 55 11.03 11.02 -9.72
N TRP A 56 9.98 10.21 -9.63
CA TRP A 56 10.06 8.76 -9.44
C TRP A 56 8.91 8.09 -10.20
N SER A 57 9.16 6.89 -10.72
CA SER A 57 8.12 6.08 -11.35
C SER A 57 8.44 4.60 -11.27
N ARG A 58 7.39 3.78 -11.24
CA ARG A 58 7.50 2.32 -11.30
C ARG A 58 6.46 1.75 -12.24
N THR A 59 6.85 0.71 -12.97
CA THR A 59 5.92 -0.13 -13.73
C THR A 59 6.00 -1.57 -13.22
N ASN A 60 4.93 -2.31 -13.40
CA ASN A 60 4.83 -3.71 -13.04
C ASN A 60 4.08 -4.47 -14.14
N ASN A 61 4.47 -5.71 -14.40
CA ASN A 61 3.80 -6.57 -15.39
C ASN A 61 2.37 -6.95 -14.95
N ASN A 62 2.01 -6.72 -13.69
CA ASN A 62 0.62 -6.73 -13.27
C ASN A 62 -0.07 -5.44 -13.71
N ASN A 63 -1.07 -5.57 -14.56
CA ASN A 63 -1.83 -4.45 -15.10
C ASN A 63 -2.67 -3.69 -14.05
N SER A 64 -2.95 -4.32 -12.91
CA SER A 64 -3.65 -3.71 -11.77
C SER A 64 -2.72 -2.95 -10.83
N TYR A 65 -1.40 -2.98 -11.04
CA TYR A 65 -0.47 -2.19 -10.24
C TYR A 65 -0.76 -0.68 -10.34
N GLY A 66 -0.78 0.02 -9.21
CA GLY A 66 -1.24 1.41 -9.16
C GLY A 66 -2.76 1.56 -9.26
N SER A 67 -3.51 0.49 -8.97
CA SER A 67 -4.98 0.55 -8.83
C SER A 67 -5.40 1.40 -7.65
N ASP A 68 -4.56 1.43 -6.61
CA ASP A 68 -4.68 2.31 -5.46
C ASP A 68 -3.28 2.80 -5.05
N VAL A 69 -3.19 4.06 -4.62
CA VAL A 69 -1.95 4.69 -4.17
C VAL A 69 -2.26 5.62 -3.00
N SER A 70 -1.39 5.65 -2.00
CA SER A 70 -1.58 6.47 -0.80
C SER A 70 -0.25 6.81 -0.13
N CYS A 71 -0.29 7.78 0.80
CA CYS A 71 0.81 8.07 1.71
C CYS A 71 0.71 7.14 2.93
N ALA A 72 1.82 6.53 3.34
CA ALA A 72 1.88 5.75 4.57
C ALA A 72 2.25 6.59 5.80
N GLY A 73 2.68 7.84 5.60
CA GLY A 73 3.35 8.65 6.62
C GLY A 73 4.83 8.23 6.78
N ASP A 74 5.46 8.63 7.86
CA ASP A 74 6.83 8.20 8.21
C ASP A 74 6.74 6.94 9.08
N VAL A 75 6.79 5.77 8.45
CA VAL A 75 6.62 4.46 9.13
C VAL A 75 7.92 3.96 9.74
N ASN A 76 9.06 4.50 9.30
CA ASN A 76 10.39 4.08 9.74
C ASN A 76 11.10 5.09 10.66
N GLY A 77 10.50 6.27 10.85
CA GLY A 77 10.98 7.36 11.69
C GLY A 77 12.24 8.04 11.17
N ASP A 78 12.49 8.00 9.86
CA ASP A 78 13.67 8.62 9.25
C ASP A 78 13.45 10.09 8.83
N GLY A 79 12.24 10.59 9.01
CA GLY A 79 11.83 11.97 8.70
C GLY A 79 11.32 12.16 7.29
N PHE A 80 11.19 11.11 6.49
CA PHE A 80 10.64 11.15 5.14
C PHE A 80 9.31 10.38 5.10
N SER A 81 8.38 10.83 4.26
CA SER A 81 7.15 10.07 4.05
C SER A 81 7.38 8.86 3.14
N GLU A 82 6.71 7.76 3.46
CA GLU A 82 6.55 6.58 2.64
C GLU A 82 5.29 6.64 1.77
N ILE A 83 5.29 5.85 0.70
CA ILE A 83 4.11 5.62 -0.14
C ILE A 83 3.69 4.14 -0.17
N LEU A 84 2.41 3.91 -0.44
CA LEU A 84 1.83 2.60 -0.71
C LEU A 84 1.36 2.53 -2.16
N ILE A 85 1.58 1.37 -2.79
CA ILE A 85 1.04 1.07 -4.12
C ILE A 85 0.40 -0.32 -4.08
N SER A 86 -0.87 -0.39 -4.48
CA SER A 86 -1.63 -1.62 -4.51
C SER A 86 -1.80 -2.19 -5.93
N GLY A 87 -1.99 -3.51 -5.99
CA GLY A 87 -2.41 -4.25 -7.18
C GLY A 87 -3.48 -5.27 -6.83
N LEU A 88 -4.75 -4.93 -7.06
CA LEU A 88 -5.92 -5.75 -6.68
C LEU A 88 -5.96 -7.17 -7.28
N GLN A 89 -5.33 -7.36 -8.44
CA GLN A 89 -5.31 -8.64 -9.16
C GLN A 89 -3.90 -9.25 -9.19
N PHE A 90 -3.08 -8.94 -8.19
CA PHE A 90 -1.82 -9.65 -7.99
C PHE A 90 -2.11 -11.12 -7.66
N GLY A 91 -1.23 -12.00 -8.14
CA GLY A 91 -1.33 -13.43 -7.88
C GLY A 91 0.03 -14.08 -7.96
N THR A 92 0.58 -14.41 -6.80
CA THR A 92 1.91 -15.02 -6.63
C THR A 92 1.78 -16.34 -5.87
N GLY A 93 0.90 -17.19 -6.38
CA GLY A 93 0.55 -18.47 -5.78
C GLY A 93 -0.96 -18.69 -5.85
N GLN A 94 -1.71 -17.64 -5.57
CA GLN A 94 -3.17 -17.62 -5.56
C GLN A 94 -3.66 -16.61 -6.61
N ALA A 95 -4.69 -16.98 -7.38
CA ALA A 95 -5.23 -16.06 -8.38
C ALA A 95 -5.97 -14.90 -7.70
N ASN A 96 -5.66 -13.66 -8.08
CA ASN A 96 -6.36 -12.45 -7.63
C ASN A 96 -6.39 -12.26 -6.10
N GLU A 97 -5.34 -12.66 -5.40
CA GLU A 97 -5.21 -12.43 -3.95
C GLU A 97 -4.92 -10.97 -3.61
N GLY A 98 -4.31 -10.25 -4.56
CA GLY A 98 -3.94 -8.86 -4.44
C GLY A 98 -2.62 -8.64 -3.69
N ARG A 99 -2.02 -7.47 -3.85
CA ARG A 99 -0.75 -7.10 -3.22
C ARG A 99 -0.72 -5.62 -2.86
N VAL A 100 -0.10 -5.31 -1.72
CA VAL A 100 0.30 -3.95 -1.35
C VAL A 100 1.82 -3.91 -1.20
N GLU A 101 2.45 -2.85 -1.70
CA GLU A 101 3.89 -2.61 -1.54
C GLU A 101 4.13 -1.21 -0.96
N LEU A 102 5.16 -1.09 -0.12
CA LEU A 102 5.60 0.18 0.45
C LEU A 102 6.98 0.58 -0.09
N TYR A 103 7.13 1.87 -0.41
CA TYR A 103 8.40 2.46 -0.84
C TYR A 103 8.79 3.58 0.12
N SER A 104 10.00 3.47 0.67
CA SER A 104 10.55 4.47 1.59
C SER A 104 11.02 5.72 0.87
N GLY A 105 10.68 6.86 1.46
CA GLY A 105 11.24 8.16 1.12
C GLY A 105 12.71 8.24 1.52
N GLY A 106 13.34 9.37 1.25
CA GLY A 106 14.70 9.61 1.68
C GLY A 106 15.36 10.80 1.00
N LEU A 107 16.57 11.13 1.44
CA LEU A 107 17.37 12.24 0.90
C LEU A 107 17.61 12.18 -0.62
N SER A 108 17.55 10.98 -1.21
CA SER A 108 17.69 10.78 -2.67
C SER A 108 16.34 10.65 -3.38
N GLY A 109 15.23 10.94 -2.69
CA GLY A 109 13.88 10.60 -3.09
C GLY A 109 13.51 9.14 -2.78
N LEU A 110 12.37 8.72 -3.31
CA LEU A 110 11.81 7.38 -3.10
C LEU A 110 12.73 6.25 -3.56
N SER A 111 12.79 5.18 -2.77
CA SER A 111 13.45 3.92 -3.11
C SER A 111 12.85 3.30 -4.38
N THR A 112 13.68 2.63 -5.19
CA THR A 112 13.20 1.84 -6.34
C THR A 112 12.82 0.40 -5.98
N ILE A 113 13.15 -0.02 -4.76
CA ILE A 113 12.86 -1.35 -4.22
C ILE A 113 11.84 -1.18 -3.10
N ALA A 114 10.79 -2.00 -3.11
CA ALA A 114 9.82 -2.03 -2.03
C ALA A 114 10.53 -2.46 -0.74
N SER A 115 10.42 -1.67 0.32
CA SER A 115 10.96 -2.03 1.64
C SER A 115 10.05 -2.99 2.40
N TRP A 116 8.78 -3.06 1.99
CA TRP A 116 7.79 -3.99 2.54
C TRP A 116 6.72 -4.36 1.49
N SER A 117 6.12 -5.54 1.63
CA SER A 117 4.93 -5.93 0.86
C SER A 117 4.06 -6.93 1.62
N PHE A 118 2.78 -6.98 1.26
CA PHE A 118 1.80 -7.90 1.83
C PHE A 118 0.84 -8.45 0.78
N GLU A 119 0.46 -9.71 0.97
CA GLU A 119 -0.46 -10.51 0.16
C GLU A 119 -1.32 -11.32 1.14
N THR A 120 -2.50 -11.77 0.72
CA THR A 120 -3.46 -12.44 1.63
C THR A 120 -3.37 -13.96 1.65
N ASP A 121 -2.63 -14.56 0.72
CA ASP A 121 -2.52 -15.99 0.49
C ASP A 121 -3.88 -16.68 0.23
N GLN A 122 -4.90 -15.91 -0.19
CA GLN A 122 -6.25 -16.40 -0.46
C GLN A 122 -6.72 -15.95 -1.85
N ALA A 123 -7.08 -16.93 -2.68
CA ALA A 123 -7.55 -16.65 -4.03
C ALA A 123 -8.81 -15.78 -4.02
N SER A 124 -8.84 -14.79 -4.90
CA SER A 124 -9.95 -13.85 -5.08
C SER A 124 -10.27 -12.96 -3.87
N ALA A 125 -9.39 -12.87 -2.87
CA ALA A 125 -9.61 -12.01 -1.71
C ALA A 125 -9.53 -10.50 -2.04
N THR A 126 -8.91 -10.13 -3.16
CA THR A 126 -8.82 -8.76 -3.69
C THR A 126 -8.17 -7.76 -2.75
N LEU A 127 -7.04 -8.11 -2.14
CA LEU A 127 -6.24 -7.15 -1.37
C LEU A 127 -5.85 -5.95 -2.24
N GLY A 128 -6.14 -4.74 -1.78
CA GLY A 128 -5.62 -3.56 -2.48
C GLY A 128 -6.16 -2.21 -2.05
N SER A 129 -6.85 -2.13 -0.91
CA SER A 129 -7.02 -0.85 -0.21
C SER A 129 -5.94 -0.76 0.87
N ALA A 130 -5.15 0.32 0.87
CA ALA A 130 -4.11 0.51 1.87
C ALA A 130 -3.93 1.99 2.18
N GLU A 131 -3.84 2.35 3.47
CA GLU A 131 -3.79 3.73 3.91
C GLU A 131 -2.98 3.87 5.20
N SER A 132 -2.42 5.06 5.44
CA SER A 132 -1.90 5.41 6.76
C SER A 132 -3.04 5.47 7.78
N ALA A 133 -2.83 4.87 8.94
CA ALA A 133 -3.66 5.04 10.12
C ALA A 133 -3.15 6.18 11.02
N GLY A 134 -2.02 6.81 10.66
CA GLY A 134 -1.24 7.65 11.57
C GLY A 134 -0.56 6.82 12.66
N ASP A 135 0.03 7.48 13.65
CA ASP A 135 0.55 6.82 14.85
C ASP A 135 -0.60 6.47 15.79
N VAL A 136 -1.18 5.27 15.66
CA VAL A 136 -2.36 4.88 16.44
C VAL A 136 -2.01 4.39 17.84
N ASN A 137 -0.74 4.05 18.07
CA ASN A 137 -0.27 3.45 19.31
C ASN A 137 0.56 4.43 20.19
N GLY A 138 0.95 5.57 19.63
CA GLY A 138 1.71 6.62 20.30
C GLY A 138 3.23 6.37 20.39
N ASP A 139 3.79 5.53 19.52
CA ASP A 139 5.22 5.17 19.53
C ASP A 139 6.10 6.10 18.68
N GLY A 140 5.49 7.05 17.97
CA GLY A 140 6.14 8.03 17.13
C GLY A 140 6.36 7.58 15.68
N PHE A 141 5.83 6.43 15.27
CA PHE A 141 5.90 5.94 13.90
C PHE A 141 4.51 5.88 13.28
N SER A 142 4.40 6.15 11.98
CA SER A 142 3.11 6.02 11.29
C SER A 142 2.76 4.54 11.10
N ASP A 143 1.52 4.18 11.39
CA ASP A 143 0.95 2.85 11.20
C ASP A 143 0.15 2.78 9.90
N VAL A 144 -0.06 1.57 9.38
CA VAL A 144 -0.75 1.32 8.11
C VAL A 144 -1.87 0.29 8.30
N ILE A 145 -3.02 0.56 7.69
CA ILE A 145 -4.11 -0.42 7.55
C ILE A 145 -4.17 -0.89 6.09
N VAL A 146 -4.37 -2.19 5.90
CA VAL A 146 -4.70 -2.77 4.59
C VAL A 146 -5.99 -3.56 4.64
N GLY A 147 -6.75 -3.56 3.55
CA GLY A 147 -8.06 -4.17 3.43
C GLY A 147 -8.17 -5.11 2.24
N SER A 148 -8.87 -6.23 2.46
CA SER A 148 -9.21 -7.25 1.48
C SER A 148 -10.72 -7.53 1.60
N PRO A 149 -11.57 -6.89 0.78
CA PRO A 149 -13.02 -6.90 0.96
C PRO A 149 -13.66 -8.26 0.66
N LEU A 150 -13.02 -9.13 -0.11
CA LEU A 150 -13.54 -10.46 -0.49
C LEU A 150 -12.83 -11.60 0.26
N TYR A 151 -12.25 -11.30 1.42
CA TYR A 151 -11.57 -12.32 2.22
C TYR A 151 -12.59 -13.20 2.97
N ASP A 152 -12.42 -14.51 2.88
CA ASP A 152 -13.19 -15.55 3.57
C ASP A 152 -12.52 -15.98 4.88
N ASN A 153 -13.28 -16.02 5.98
CA ASN A 153 -12.81 -16.48 7.30
C ASN A 153 -13.90 -17.17 8.16
N GLY A 154 -14.70 -18.03 7.51
CA GLY A 154 -15.85 -18.68 8.15
C GLY A 154 -17.18 -18.18 7.58
N HIS A 155 -17.18 -17.00 6.95
CA HIS A 155 -18.23 -16.52 6.07
C HIS A 155 -17.66 -16.13 4.71
N LEU A 156 -18.49 -16.23 3.66
CA LEU A 156 -18.13 -15.85 2.29
C LEU A 156 -18.05 -14.33 2.19
N ASP A 157 -16.96 -13.82 1.64
CA ASP A 157 -16.69 -12.40 1.36
C ASP A 157 -16.93 -11.50 2.58
N GLU A 158 -16.66 -11.98 3.79
CA GLU A 158 -16.84 -11.18 5.01
C GLU A 158 -15.83 -10.03 5.12
N GLY A 159 -14.77 -10.11 4.34
CA GLY A 159 -13.73 -9.12 4.29
C GLY A 159 -12.82 -9.19 5.51
N ARG A 160 -11.64 -8.62 5.35
CA ARG A 160 -10.68 -8.50 6.44
C ARG A 160 -9.83 -7.26 6.28
N MET A 161 -9.47 -6.69 7.42
CA MET A 161 -8.43 -5.67 7.52
C MET A 161 -7.31 -6.15 8.42
N TRP A 162 -6.10 -5.65 8.16
CA TRP A 162 -4.93 -5.85 8.99
C TRP A 162 -4.31 -4.49 9.31
N MET A 163 -3.76 -4.37 10.51
CA MET A 163 -2.94 -3.25 10.92
C MET A 163 -1.48 -3.68 10.87
N PHE A 164 -0.60 -2.76 10.50
CA PHE A 164 0.85 -2.91 10.54
C PHE A 164 1.41 -1.71 11.26
N THR A 165 2.15 -1.94 12.34
CA THR A 165 2.71 -0.83 13.10
C THR A 165 4.04 -0.39 12.54
N GLY A 166 4.29 0.91 12.58
CA GLY A 166 5.58 1.50 12.25
C GLY A 166 6.68 1.08 13.24
N SER A 167 7.93 1.27 12.84
CA SER A 167 9.11 0.90 13.63
C SER A 167 10.38 1.39 12.92
N PRO A 168 11.52 1.58 13.61
CA PRO A 168 12.81 1.89 12.97
C PRO A 168 13.28 0.88 11.90
N SER A 169 12.63 -0.28 11.79
CA SER A 169 12.92 -1.31 10.79
C SER A 169 11.84 -1.39 9.70
N GLY A 170 10.94 -0.41 9.63
CA GLY A 170 9.75 -0.41 8.79
C GLY A 170 8.56 -1.14 9.42
N LEU A 171 7.53 -1.40 8.61
CA LEU A 171 6.28 -1.99 9.05
C LEU A 171 6.44 -3.39 9.66
N ARG A 172 5.77 -3.62 10.79
CA ARG A 172 5.69 -4.92 11.47
C ARG A 172 4.25 -5.42 11.50
N PRO A 173 4.02 -6.73 11.28
CA PRO A 173 2.69 -7.29 11.42
C PRO A 173 2.24 -7.21 12.88
N GLN A 174 1.15 -6.48 13.12
CA GLN A 174 0.37 -6.61 14.33
C GLN A 174 -1.09 -6.71 13.91
N VAL A 175 -1.64 -7.93 13.93
CA VAL A 175 -3.10 -8.10 13.74
C VAL A 175 -3.80 -7.55 14.98
N LEU A 176 -4.03 -6.23 15.01
CA LEU A 176 -4.64 -5.52 16.13
C LEU A 176 -6.17 -5.56 16.05
N MET A 177 -6.73 -5.71 14.86
CA MET A 177 -8.17 -5.74 14.64
C MET A 177 -8.53 -6.51 13.36
N VAL A 178 -9.45 -7.47 13.47
CA VAL A 178 -10.18 -8.05 12.33
C VAL A 178 -11.60 -7.50 12.43
N VAL A 179 -12.01 -6.68 11.46
CA VAL A 179 -13.41 -6.27 11.33
C VAL A 179 -14.02 -7.13 10.23
N SER A 180 -14.81 -8.13 10.62
CA SER A 180 -15.66 -8.89 9.68
C SER A 180 -17.06 -8.30 9.55
N GLU A 181 -17.48 -7.46 10.51
CA GLU A 181 -18.64 -6.57 10.38
C GLU A 181 -18.41 -5.28 11.19
N ILE A 182 -18.70 -4.10 10.63
CA ILE A 182 -18.58 -2.81 11.33
C ILE A 182 -19.44 -2.78 12.63
N SER A 183 -20.51 -3.58 12.68
CA SER A 183 -21.38 -3.79 13.85
C SER A 183 -20.76 -4.63 14.97
N GLN A 184 -19.63 -5.29 14.74
CA GLN A 184 -19.03 -6.25 15.68
C GLN A 184 -17.54 -5.99 15.95
N ALA A 185 -17.04 -4.76 15.73
CA ALA A 185 -15.67 -4.39 16.10
C ALA A 185 -15.47 -4.54 17.62
N LEU A 186 -15.00 -5.71 18.05
CA LEU A 186 -14.63 -5.99 19.44
C LEU A 186 -13.16 -5.61 19.62
N PRO A 187 -12.79 -4.87 20.69
CA PRO A 187 -11.39 -4.68 21.03
C PRO A 187 -10.77 -6.05 21.31
N LEU A 188 -9.67 -6.39 20.63
CA LEU A 188 -8.89 -7.58 20.98
C LEU A 188 -8.30 -7.37 22.37
N SER A 189 -8.93 -7.97 23.38
CA SER A 189 -8.35 -8.12 24.69
C SER A 189 -7.25 -9.19 24.62
N GLY A 190 -6.02 -8.74 24.37
CA GLY A 190 -4.83 -9.43 24.87
C GLY A 190 -4.01 -10.29 23.90
N SER A 191 -2.69 -10.13 24.07
CA SER A 191 -1.59 -11.03 23.77
C SER A 191 -1.35 -11.42 22.29
N LEU A 192 -0.28 -10.84 21.76
CA LEU A 192 0.50 -11.33 20.61
C LEU A 192 0.50 -12.86 20.57
N LEU A 193 -0.23 -13.45 19.62
CA LEU A 193 0.03 -14.82 19.22
C LEU A 193 1.36 -14.81 18.47
N PRO A 194 2.33 -15.67 18.80
CA PRO A 194 3.54 -15.79 18.00
C PRO A 194 3.15 -16.29 16.61
N LEU A 195 3.67 -15.63 15.57
CA LEU A 195 3.56 -16.09 14.18
C LEU A 195 4.15 -17.51 14.06
N PRO A 196 3.58 -18.40 13.23
CA PRO A 196 4.27 -19.62 12.85
C PRO A 196 5.52 -19.24 12.06
N VAL A 197 6.67 -19.73 12.52
CA VAL A 197 7.92 -19.71 11.76
C VAL A 197 7.72 -20.58 10.52
N MET A 198 7.90 -20.01 9.32
CA MET A 198 8.37 -20.76 8.16
C MET A 198 9.76 -20.28 7.78
#